data_AF-A0A0W1I8X4-F1
#
_entry.id   AF-A0A0W1I8X4-F1
#
_cell.length_a   1.000
_cell.length_b   1.000
_cell.length_c   1.000
_cell.angle_alpha   90.00
_cell.angle_beta   90.00
_cell.angle_gamma   90.00
#
_symmetry.space_group_name_H-M   'P 1'
#
loop_
_entity.id
_entity.type
_entity.pdbx_description
1 polymer ?
#
loop_
_entity_poly.entity_id
_entity_poly.type
_entity_poly.pdbx_seq_one_letter_code
_entity_poly.pdbx_strand_id
1 'polypeptide(L)'
;MPGAALAQDGAALDCVAKTISPDLRAQIGAAMAGSDSDAARPLFEQFGALSTDCMTKNGIAADRKDVYFDYNLARVSREWFAGQIRKAGLSVDPVDRSLDFGPKGANPDLSSEMTEDQINTIINAYTAAGVDVESVDQSVWEKVGAYAAASSIYWNRRQQFLSH
;
A
#
# COMPACT_ATOMS: atom_id res chain seq x y z
N MET A 1 15.88 -16.91 19.30
CA MET A 1 14.63 -16.33 19.81
C MET A 1 13.84 -15.75 18.64
N PRO A 2 12.72 -16.36 18.22
CA PRO A 2 11.99 -15.95 17.02
C PRO A 2 11.38 -14.54 17.12
N GLY A 3 10.98 -14.10 18.32
CA GLY A 3 10.34 -12.81 18.53
C GLY A 3 11.27 -11.60 18.36
N ALA A 4 12.56 -11.74 18.65
CA ALA A 4 13.53 -10.66 18.49
C ALA A 4 13.86 -10.40 17.00
N ALA A 5 13.96 -11.46 16.19
CA ALA A 5 14.15 -11.36 14.74
C ALA A 5 12.93 -10.69 14.07
N LEU A 6 11.72 -11.15 14.38
CA LEU A 6 10.48 -10.55 13.85
C LEU A 6 10.30 -9.07 14.24
N ALA A 7 10.73 -8.68 15.45
CA ALA A 7 10.70 -7.28 15.89
C ALA A 7 11.75 -6.42 15.17
N GLN A 8 12.94 -6.97 14.91
CA GLN A 8 13.98 -6.32 14.12
C GLN A 8 13.56 -6.16 12.64
N ASP A 9 12.94 -7.18 12.05
CA ASP A 9 12.43 -7.12 10.68
C ASP A 9 11.29 -6.10 10.55
N GLY A 10 10.41 -6.03 11.55
CA GLY A 10 9.37 -4.99 11.61
C GLY A 10 9.94 -3.58 11.72
N ALA A 11 10.96 -3.38 12.55
CA ALA A 11 11.63 -2.08 12.67
C ALA A 11 12.37 -1.67 11.38
N ALA A 12 12.97 -2.64 10.67
CA ALA A 12 13.62 -2.41 9.38
C ALA A 12 12.60 -2.01 8.30
N LEU A 13 11.43 -2.65 8.27
CA LEU A 13 10.31 -2.28 7.39
C LEU A 13 9.71 -0.90 7.70
N ASP A 14 9.83 -0.41 8.93
CA ASP A 14 9.34 0.92 9.31
C ASP A 14 10.25 2.08 8.87
N CYS A 15 11.50 1.82 8.49
CA CYS A 15 12.51 2.86 8.32
C CYS A 15 12.08 3.95 7.31
N VAL A 16 11.63 3.56 6.12
CA VAL A 16 11.22 4.51 5.08
C VAL A 16 10.01 5.32 5.54
N ALA A 17 8.98 4.66 6.08
CA ALA A 17 7.78 5.34 6.57
C ALA A 17 8.07 6.34 7.70
N LYS A 18 9.10 6.09 8.53
CA LYS A 18 9.53 7.03 9.58
C LYS A 18 10.40 8.18 9.07
N THR A 19 11.06 8.00 7.92
CA THR A 19 12.10 8.92 7.43
C THR A 19 11.60 9.79 6.27
N ILE A 20 10.65 9.30 5.48
CA ILE A 20 10.09 10.04 4.34
C ILE A 20 9.48 11.37 4.78
N SER A 21 9.78 12.45 4.06
CA SER A 21 9.16 13.75 4.34
C SER A 21 7.65 13.72 4.03
N PRO A 22 6.84 14.52 4.73
CA PRO A 22 5.41 14.64 4.41
C PRO A 22 5.16 15.02 2.94
N ASP A 23 5.98 15.90 2.38
CA ASP A 23 5.85 16.37 1.00
C ASP A 23 6.17 15.27 -0.01
N LEU A 24 7.26 14.51 0.18
CA LEU A 24 7.60 13.40 -0.71
C LEU A 24 6.53 12.30 -0.62
N ARG A 25 6.02 12.02 0.59
CA ARG A 25 4.92 11.08 0.80
C ARG A 25 3.67 11.49 0.02
N ALA A 26 3.29 12.76 0.09
CA ALA A 26 2.13 13.28 -0.61
C ALA A 26 2.30 13.22 -2.14
N GLN A 27 3.48 13.58 -2.64
CA GLN A 27 3.82 13.54 -4.06
C GLN A 27 3.83 12.11 -4.61
N ILE A 28 4.42 11.14 -3.89
CA ILE A 28 4.38 9.73 -4.27
C ILE A 28 2.94 9.21 -4.31
N GLY A 29 2.14 9.48 -3.27
CA GLY A 29 0.74 9.05 -3.26
C GLY A 29 -0.08 9.62 -4.43
N ALA A 30 0.12 10.89 -4.76
CA ALA A 30 -0.50 11.53 -5.92
C ALA A 30 0.00 10.93 -7.25
N ALA A 31 1.29 10.62 -7.37
CA ALA A 31 1.86 9.97 -8.54
C ALA A 31 1.26 8.59 -8.79
N MET A 32 1.11 7.81 -7.71
CA MET A 32 0.49 6.49 -7.77
C MET A 32 -1.02 6.52 -8.08
N ALA A 33 -1.67 7.68 -7.96
CA ALA A 33 -3.05 7.88 -8.37
C ALA A 33 -3.21 8.21 -9.87
N GLY A 34 -2.12 8.24 -10.65
CA GLY A 34 -2.16 8.47 -12.09
C GLY A 34 -1.74 9.87 -12.55
N SER A 35 -0.88 10.57 -11.80
CA SER A 35 -0.28 11.81 -12.33
C SER A 35 0.75 11.52 -13.43
N ASP A 36 1.02 12.52 -14.28
CA ASP A 36 1.99 12.49 -15.38
C ASP A 36 3.29 11.71 -15.04
N SER A 37 3.55 10.65 -15.82
CA SER A 37 4.67 9.72 -15.61
C SER A 37 6.04 10.41 -15.68
N ASP A 38 6.17 11.48 -16.47
CA ASP A 38 7.43 12.20 -16.61
C ASP A 38 7.76 13.02 -15.36
N ALA A 39 6.73 13.55 -14.69
CA ALA A 39 6.85 14.21 -13.40
C ALA A 39 7.08 13.22 -12.25
N ALA A 40 6.66 11.96 -12.40
CA ALA A 40 6.77 10.94 -11.37
C ALA A 40 8.19 10.32 -11.25
N ARG A 41 8.94 10.23 -12.37
CA ARG A 41 10.28 9.65 -12.39
C ARG A 41 11.24 10.20 -11.31
N PRO A 42 11.46 11.53 -11.17
CA PRO A 42 12.36 12.05 -10.14
C PRO A 42 11.88 11.76 -8.71
N LEU A 43 10.57 11.60 -8.49
CA LEU A 43 10.01 11.21 -7.20
C LEU A 43 10.39 9.77 -6.86
N PHE A 44 10.25 8.86 -7.82
CA PHE A 44 10.62 7.45 -7.63
C PHE A 44 12.13 7.26 -7.46
N GLU A 45 12.97 8.07 -8.11
CA GLU A 45 14.42 8.08 -7.87
C GLU A 45 14.75 8.52 -6.44
N GLN A 46 14.14 9.60 -5.95
CA GLN A 46 14.31 10.06 -4.56
C GLN A 46 13.81 9.01 -3.56
N PHE A 47 12.67 8.38 -3.83
CA PHE A 47 12.13 7.31 -3.00
C PHE A 47 13.04 6.08 -3.02
N GLY A 48 13.62 5.74 -4.18
CA GLY A 48 14.58 4.65 -4.34
C GLY A 48 15.86 4.87 -3.54
N ALA A 49 16.41 6.08 -3.57
CA ALA A 49 17.56 6.45 -2.74
C ALA A 49 17.26 6.31 -1.25
N LEU A 50 16.13 6.85 -0.78
CA LEU A 50 15.68 6.70 0.60
C LEU A 50 15.51 5.23 1.03
N SER A 51 14.91 4.42 0.15
CA SER A 51 14.75 2.98 0.38
C SER A 51 16.10 2.29 0.52
N THR A 52 17.06 2.59 -0.36
CA THR A 52 18.44 2.06 -0.29
C THR A 52 19.16 2.49 0.98
N ASP A 53 19.06 3.75 1.40
CA ASP A 53 19.67 4.22 2.66
C ASP A 53 19.12 3.47 3.87
N CYS A 54 17.80 3.25 3.89
CA CYS A 54 17.14 2.47 4.93
C CYS A 54 17.57 0.99 4.90
N MET A 55 17.74 0.38 3.73
CA MET A 55 18.29 -0.97 3.62
C MET A 55 19.68 -1.06 4.21
N THR A 56 20.59 -0.17 3.81
CA THR A 56 21.97 -0.14 4.31
C THR A 56 22.02 0.04 5.82
N LYS A 57 21.22 0.96 6.37
CA LYS A 57 21.15 1.22 7.81
C LYS A 57 20.69 0.01 8.62
N ASN A 58 19.82 -0.83 8.04
CA ASN A 58 19.25 -2.00 8.72
C ASN A 58 19.90 -3.33 8.29
N GLY A 59 20.98 -3.29 7.51
CA GLY A 59 21.68 -4.50 7.07
C GLY A 59 20.83 -5.42 6.17
N ILE A 60 19.86 -4.87 5.44
CA ILE A 60 19.03 -5.65 4.50
C ILE A 60 19.89 -6.00 3.27
N ALA A 61 19.94 -7.29 2.94
CA ALA A 61 20.71 -7.80 1.81
C ALA A 61 20.22 -7.26 0.45
N ALA A 62 21.15 -7.12 -0.50
CA ALA A 62 20.89 -6.46 -1.79
C ALA A 62 19.90 -7.24 -2.69
N ASP A 63 19.86 -8.56 -2.56
CA ASP A 63 18.90 -9.44 -3.24
C ASP A 63 17.44 -9.21 -2.78
N ARG A 64 17.25 -8.49 -1.67
CA ARG A 64 15.93 -8.11 -1.15
C ARG A 64 15.47 -6.72 -1.57
N LYS A 65 16.26 -6.03 -2.40
CA LYS A 65 16.02 -4.63 -2.77
C LYS A 65 14.62 -4.40 -3.35
N ASP A 66 14.23 -5.21 -4.32
CA ASP A 66 12.96 -5.01 -5.03
C ASP A 66 11.78 -5.27 -4.10
N VAL A 67 11.82 -6.34 -3.30
CA VAL A 67 10.77 -6.65 -2.32
C VAL A 67 10.64 -5.53 -1.27
N TYR A 68 11.76 -5.01 -0.79
CA TYR A 68 11.76 -3.92 0.19
C TYR A 68 11.26 -2.61 -0.42
N PHE A 69 11.66 -2.29 -1.64
CA PHE A 69 11.19 -1.10 -2.37
C PHE A 69 9.67 -1.18 -2.60
N ASP A 70 9.19 -2.28 -3.18
CA ASP A 70 7.76 -2.51 -3.47
C ASP A 70 6.91 -2.41 -2.19
N TYR A 71 7.37 -3.05 -1.11
CA TYR A 71 6.70 -2.98 0.19
C TYR A 71 6.53 -1.53 0.67
N ASN A 72 7.62 -0.75 0.63
CA ASN A 72 7.59 0.62 1.13
C ASN A 72 6.78 1.55 0.22
N LEU A 73 6.87 1.38 -1.10
CA LEU A 73 6.08 2.14 -2.06
C LEU A 73 4.59 1.84 -1.86
N ALA A 74 4.23 0.57 -1.73
CA ALA A 74 2.86 0.15 -1.45
C ALA A 74 2.36 0.69 -0.10
N ARG A 75 3.19 0.66 0.95
CA ARG A 75 2.86 1.21 2.27
C ARG A 75 2.50 2.69 2.18
N VAL A 76 3.38 3.50 1.60
CA VAL A 76 3.18 4.95 1.47
C VAL A 76 1.93 5.26 0.64
N SER A 77 1.75 4.55 -0.47
CA SER A 77 0.60 4.71 -1.36
C SER A 77 -0.71 4.35 -0.65
N ARG A 78 -0.76 3.20 0.02
CA ARG A 78 -1.90 2.72 0.80
C ARG A 78 -2.30 3.73 1.88
N GLU A 79 -1.32 4.22 2.66
CA GLU A 79 -1.56 5.22 3.71
C GLU A 79 -2.14 6.52 3.12
N TRP A 80 -1.63 6.96 1.97
CA TRP A 80 -2.14 8.14 1.28
C TRP A 80 -3.57 7.94 0.76
N PHE A 81 -3.86 6.83 0.06
CA PHE A 81 -5.20 6.54 -0.44
C PHE A 81 -6.21 6.40 0.70
N ALA A 82 -5.86 5.74 1.80
CA ALA A 82 -6.71 5.68 2.99
C ALA A 82 -7.05 7.07 3.53
N GLY A 83 -6.10 8.00 3.50
CA GLY A 83 -6.33 9.40 3.84
C GLY A 83 -7.30 10.11 2.90
N GLN A 84 -7.20 9.87 1.59
CA GLN A 84 -8.11 10.45 0.60
C GLN A 84 -9.52 9.87 0.67
N ILE A 85 -9.65 8.56 0.83
CA ILE A 85 -10.93 7.85 1.02
C ILE A 85 -11.63 8.39 2.29
N ARG A 86 -10.88 8.59 3.38
CA ARG A 86 -11.39 9.19 4.61
C ARG A 86 -11.87 10.63 4.42
N LYS A 87 -11.16 11.44 3.64
CA LYS A 87 -11.59 12.82 3.30
C LYS A 87 -12.91 12.84 2.53
N ALA A 88 -13.20 11.79 1.77
CA ALA A 88 -14.48 11.58 1.09
C ALA A 88 -15.57 10.97 2.00
N GLY A 89 -15.31 10.81 3.31
CA GLY A 89 -16.29 10.30 4.27
C GLY A 89 -16.42 8.78 4.32
N LEU A 90 -15.54 8.04 3.64
CA LEU A 90 -15.57 6.58 3.61
C LEU A 90 -14.50 5.95 4.53
N SER A 91 -14.73 4.71 4.95
CA SER A 91 -13.73 3.88 5.63
C SER A 91 -13.10 2.89 4.65
N VAL A 92 -11.85 2.51 4.89
CA VAL A 92 -11.16 1.44 4.14
C VAL A 92 -11.44 0.04 4.71
N ASP A 93 -12.05 -0.06 5.89
CA ASP A 93 -12.34 -1.34 6.55
C ASP A 93 -13.16 -2.32 5.69
N PRO A 94 -14.16 -1.89 4.90
CA PRO A 94 -14.90 -2.79 4.02
C PRO A 94 -13.97 -3.52 3.04
N VAL A 95 -13.02 -2.80 2.44
CA VAL A 95 -12.03 -3.36 1.50
C VAL A 95 -11.13 -4.36 2.21
N ASP A 96 -10.56 -3.97 3.36
CA ASP A 96 -9.62 -4.80 4.10
C ASP A 96 -10.27 -6.11 4.56
N ARG A 97 -11.54 -6.06 4.98
CA ARG A 97 -12.28 -7.25 5.39
C ARG A 97 -12.73 -8.10 4.21
N SER A 98 -13.25 -7.49 3.15
CA SER A 98 -13.82 -8.23 2.02
C SER A 98 -12.77 -8.98 1.22
N LEU A 99 -11.55 -8.44 1.17
CA LEU A 99 -10.40 -9.07 0.50
C LEU A 99 -9.47 -9.81 1.47
N ASP A 100 -9.83 -9.90 2.76
CA ASP A 100 -9.02 -10.55 3.79
C ASP A 100 -7.57 -10.06 3.78
N PHE A 101 -7.40 -8.74 3.79
CA PHE A 101 -6.10 -8.11 3.90
C PHE A 101 -5.62 -8.10 5.35
N GLY A 102 -4.44 -8.65 5.60
CA GLY A 102 -3.86 -8.63 6.93
C GLY A 102 -2.67 -9.55 7.14
N PRO A 103 -2.07 -9.54 8.35
CA PRO A 103 -0.89 -10.36 8.67
C PRO A 103 -1.12 -11.87 8.49
N LYS A 104 -2.36 -12.32 8.67
CA LYS A 104 -2.80 -13.73 8.55
C LYS A 104 -3.85 -13.93 7.45
N GLY A 105 -4.17 -12.88 6.71
CA GLY A 105 -5.20 -12.93 5.69
C GLY A 105 -4.70 -13.57 4.39
N ALA A 106 -5.63 -13.91 3.52
CA ALA A 106 -5.37 -14.48 2.21
C ALA A 106 -4.56 -13.54 1.31
N ASN A 107 -4.73 -12.22 1.46
CA ASN A 107 -4.02 -11.19 0.69
C ASN A 107 -4.01 -11.48 -0.82
N PRO A 108 -5.17 -11.53 -1.49
CA PRO A 108 -5.23 -11.86 -2.91
C PRO A 108 -4.34 -10.93 -3.73
N ASP A 109 -3.65 -11.49 -4.73
CA ASP A 109 -2.82 -10.71 -5.65
C ASP A 109 -3.71 -9.87 -6.58
N LEU A 110 -3.53 -8.55 -6.51
CA LEU A 110 -4.23 -7.54 -7.32
C LEU A 110 -3.22 -6.70 -8.12
N SER A 111 -2.06 -7.27 -8.44
CA SER A 111 -1.05 -6.61 -9.27
C SER A 111 -1.48 -6.47 -10.74
N SER A 112 -2.50 -7.22 -11.17
CA SER A 112 -3.23 -7.04 -12.43
C SER A 112 -4.51 -6.24 -12.26
N GLU A 113 -5.24 -5.99 -13.35
CA GLU A 113 -6.60 -5.46 -13.28
C GLU A 113 -7.46 -6.34 -12.35
N MET A 114 -8.20 -5.69 -11.45
CA MET A 114 -9.14 -6.39 -10.55
C MET A 114 -10.24 -7.02 -11.39
N THR A 115 -10.62 -8.25 -11.04
CA THR A 115 -11.74 -8.93 -11.69
C THR A 115 -13.07 -8.28 -11.30
N GLU A 116 -14.09 -8.48 -12.12
CA GLU A 116 -15.45 -8.02 -11.83
C GLU A 116 -15.96 -8.58 -10.49
N ASP A 117 -15.63 -9.84 -10.17
CA ASP A 117 -15.97 -10.47 -8.88
C ASP A 117 -15.32 -9.75 -7.70
N GLN A 118 -14.06 -9.32 -7.84
CA GLN A 118 -13.35 -8.56 -6.80
C GLN A 118 -13.95 -7.16 -6.63
N ILE A 119 -14.32 -6.51 -7.74
CA ILE A 119 -15.00 -5.22 -7.73
C ILE A 119 -16.36 -5.34 -7.02
N ASN A 120 -17.18 -6.32 -7.42
CA ASN A 120 -18.48 -6.58 -6.81
C ASN A 120 -18.37 -6.94 -5.32
N THR A 121 -17.32 -7.67 -4.94
CA THR A 121 -17.02 -7.99 -3.53
C THR A 121 -16.80 -6.71 -2.71
N ILE A 122 -16.04 -5.75 -3.23
CA ILE A 122 -15.80 -4.46 -2.58
C ILE A 122 -17.09 -3.63 -2.51
N ILE A 123 -17.83 -3.51 -3.62
CA ILE A 123 -19.08 -2.74 -3.67
C ILE A 123 -20.08 -3.28 -2.65
N ASN A 124 -20.28 -4.60 -2.61
CA ASN A 124 -21.18 -5.25 -1.66
C ASN A 124 -20.75 -5.01 -0.21
N ALA A 125 -19.45 -4.96 0.07
CA ALA A 125 -18.94 -4.66 1.41
C ALA A 125 -19.26 -3.23 1.85
N TYR A 126 -19.16 -2.25 0.93
CA TYR A 126 -19.58 -0.87 1.21
C TYR A 126 -21.08 -0.74 1.40
N THR A 127 -21.89 -1.39 0.55
CA THR A 127 -23.36 -1.43 0.71
C THR A 127 -23.75 -2.04 2.05
N ALA A 128 -23.11 -3.15 2.45
CA ALA A 128 -23.33 -3.78 3.75
C ALA A 128 -22.89 -2.90 4.93
N ALA A 129 -21.95 -1.98 4.71
CA ALA A 129 -21.54 -0.96 5.68
C ALA A 129 -22.48 0.26 5.70
N GLY A 130 -23.56 0.26 4.91
CA GLY A 130 -24.55 1.33 4.86
C GLY A 130 -24.18 2.51 3.95
N VAL A 131 -23.20 2.34 3.07
CA VAL A 131 -22.84 3.36 2.08
C VAL A 131 -23.79 3.30 0.90
N ASP A 132 -24.32 4.46 0.51
CA ASP A 132 -25.03 4.64 -0.76
C ASP A 132 -24.01 4.68 -1.90
N VAL A 133 -23.68 3.49 -2.42
CA VAL A 133 -22.62 3.29 -3.42
C VAL A 133 -22.87 4.01 -4.75
N GLU A 134 -24.14 4.27 -5.10
CA GLU A 134 -24.53 5.00 -6.32
C GLU A 134 -24.25 6.50 -6.20
N SER A 135 -24.25 7.03 -4.98
CA SER A 135 -23.94 8.44 -4.69
C SER A 135 -22.43 8.73 -4.59
N VAL A 136 -21.58 7.70 -4.54
CA VAL A 136 -20.13 7.85 -4.40
C VAL A 136 -19.50 8.23 -5.73
N ASP A 137 -18.79 9.36 -5.76
CA ASP A 137 -18.08 9.84 -6.95
C ASP A 137 -17.10 8.79 -7.52
N GLN A 138 -17.05 8.67 -8.85
CA GLN A 138 -16.13 7.76 -9.54
C GLN A 138 -14.67 7.97 -9.12
N SER A 139 -14.24 9.22 -8.93
CA SER A 139 -12.86 9.50 -8.49
C SER A 139 -12.55 8.95 -7.10
N VAL A 140 -13.56 8.74 -6.24
CA VAL A 140 -13.40 8.09 -4.93
C VAL A 140 -13.29 6.59 -5.13
N TRP A 141 -14.09 5.99 -6.02
CA TRP A 141 -13.98 4.59 -6.40
C TRP A 141 -12.61 4.22 -6.97
N GLU A 142 -12.03 5.07 -7.82
CA GLU A 142 -10.66 4.89 -8.34
C GLU A 142 -9.64 4.81 -7.20
N LYS A 143 -9.79 5.64 -6.16
CA LYS A 143 -8.93 5.60 -4.97
C LYS A 143 -9.16 4.36 -4.12
N VAL A 144 -10.39 3.87 -4.02
CA VAL A 144 -10.72 2.60 -3.36
C VAL A 144 -10.03 1.44 -4.08
N GLY A 145 -10.09 1.40 -5.41
CA GLY A 145 -9.39 0.39 -6.21
C GLY A 145 -7.87 0.46 -6.06
N ALA A 146 -7.29 1.67 -6.15
CA ALA A 146 -5.86 1.87 -5.96
C ALA A 146 -5.39 1.51 -4.53
N TYR A 147 -6.22 1.78 -3.51
CA TYR A 147 -5.99 1.31 -2.15
C TYR A 147 -5.98 -0.21 -2.05
N ALA A 148 -6.91 -0.90 -2.71
CA ALA A 148 -6.96 -2.37 -2.73
C ALA A 148 -5.68 -2.96 -3.37
N ALA A 149 -5.27 -2.43 -4.53
CA ALA A 149 -4.04 -2.86 -5.21
C ALA A 149 -2.79 -2.60 -4.35
N ALA A 150 -2.67 -1.41 -3.75
CA ALA A 150 -1.57 -1.11 -2.85
C ALA A 150 -1.58 -2.01 -1.59
N SER A 151 -2.76 -2.35 -1.07
CA SER A 151 -2.90 -3.26 0.08
C SER A 151 -2.45 -4.68 -0.26
N SER A 152 -2.79 -5.16 -1.46
CA SER A 152 -2.33 -6.44 -1.97
C SER A 152 -0.81 -6.51 -2.01
N ILE A 153 -0.16 -5.54 -2.66
CA ILE A 153 1.31 -5.50 -2.75
C ILE A 153 1.92 -5.39 -1.35
N TYR A 154 1.40 -4.49 -0.52
CA TYR A 154 1.90 -4.26 0.84
C TYR A 154 1.93 -5.56 1.66
N TRP A 155 0.81 -6.29 1.73
CA TRP A 155 0.74 -7.48 2.56
C TRP A 155 1.51 -8.66 1.98
N ASN A 156 1.46 -8.88 0.66
CA ASN A 156 2.22 -9.93 -0.01
C ASN A 156 3.74 -9.72 0.12
N ARG A 157 4.22 -8.50 -0.15
CA ARG A 157 5.65 -8.17 0.01
C ARG A 157 6.08 -8.23 1.46
N ARG A 158 5.22 -7.85 2.41
CA ARG A 158 5.51 -8.01 3.85
C ARG A 158 5.65 -9.48 4.23
N GLN A 159 4.77 -10.36 3.74
CA GLN A 159 4.87 -11.80 4.02
C GLN A 159 6.13 -12.39 3.39
N GLN A 160 6.40 -12.09 2.12
CA GLN A 160 7.65 -12.46 1.45
C GLN A 160 8.88 -11.96 2.21
N PHE A 161 8.80 -10.75 2.76
CA PHE A 161 9.86 -10.16 3.56
C PHE A 161 10.03 -10.82 4.93
N LEU A 162 9.09 -11.62 5.44
CA LEU A 162 9.21 -12.23 6.78
C LEU A 162 9.42 -13.76 6.74
N SER A 163 9.28 -14.39 5.58
CA SER A 163 9.35 -15.85 5.41
C SER A 163 10.79 -16.41 5.33
N HIS A 164 11.71 -15.95 6.19
CA HIS A 164 13.12 -16.42 6.25
C HIS A 164 13.29 -17.73 6.99
#